data_AF-A0AAN9C6G6-F1
#
_entry.id   AF-A0AAN9C6G6-F1
#
_cell.length_a   1.000
_cell.length_b   1.000
_cell.length_c   1.000
_cell.angle_alpha   90.00
_cell.angle_beta   90.00
_cell.angle_gamma   90.00
#
_symmetry.space_group_name_H-M   'P 1'
#
loop_
_entity.id
_entity.type
_entity.pdbx_description
1 polymer ?
#
loop_
_entity_poly.entity_id
_entity_poly.type
_entity_poly.pdbx_seq_one_letter_code
_entity_poly.pdbx_strand_id
1 'polypeptide(L)'
;MDLKTAVRIQQDQFQRASWESFDQYKESRNSVWSLTVEDNRIDCNCPVYMKSNICKHPLGMEIRLSISEPPAQAKTVPLGEKRKRGRPISAPFLLLKKSAWLFN
;
A
#
# COMPACT_ATOMS: atom_id res chain seq x y z
N MET A 1 -15.75 13.64 -13.98
CA MET A 1 -15.91 13.28 -12.55
C MET A 1 -14.52 13.16 -11.96
N ASP A 2 -14.23 13.80 -10.82
CA ASP A 2 -12.89 13.77 -10.20
C ASP A 2 -12.65 12.44 -9.46
N LEU A 3 -11.39 11.97 -9.45
CA LEU A 3 -10.97 10.71 -8.83
C LEU A 3 -11.30 10.65 -7.33
N LYS A 4 -11.15 11.76 -6.61
CA LYS A 4 -11.49 11.83 -5.18
C LYS A 4 -12.98 11.63 -4.94
N THR A 5 -13.79 12.14 -5.86
CA THR A 5 -15.25 12.02 -5.79
C THR A 5 -15.67 10.58 -6.07
N ALA A 6 -15.07 9.94 -7.09
CA ALA A 6 -15.33 8.53 -7.42
C ALA A 6 -14.96 7.58 -6.27
N VAL A 7 -13.78 7.76 -5.65
CA VAL A 7 -13.34 6.93 -4.50
C VAL A 7 -14.29 7.08 -3.31
N ARG A 8 -14.73 8.31 -3.03
CA ARG A 8 -15.63 8.59 -1.90
C ARG A 8 -17.02 7.98 -2.12
N ILE A 9 -17.55 8.08 -3.35
CA ILE A 9 -18.79 7.40 -3.75
C ILE A 9 -18.65 5.89 -3.57
N GLN A 10 -17.54 5.30 -4.00
CA GLN A 10 -17.33 3.86 -3.92
C GLN A 10 -17.16 3.36 -2.48
N GLN A 11 -16.53 4.14 -1.59
CA GLN A 11 -16.46 3.84 -0.16
C GLN A 11 -17.84 3.91 0.51
N ASP A 12 -18.63 4.94 0.21
CA ASP A 12 -19.99 5.11 0.73
C ASP A 12 -20.91 3.99 0.22
N GLN A 13 -20.81 3.64 -1.06
CA GLN A 13 -21.50 2.50 -1.65
C GLN A 13 -21.11 1.19 -0.98
N PHE A 14 -19.83 0.96 -0.70
CA PHE A 14 -19.38 -0.24 0.00
C PHE A 14 -19.95 -0.32 1.43
N GLN A 15 -19.98 0.81 2.16
CA GLN A 15 -20.53 0.85 3.52
C GLN A 15 -22.05 0.65 3.58
N ARG A 16 -22.75 1.02 2.51
CA ARG A 16 -24.22 0.87 2.40
C ARG A 16 -24.66 -0.35 1.61
N ALA A 17 -23.72 -1.10 1.01
CA ALA A 17 -24.03 -2.25 0.21
C ALA A 17 -24.52 -3.41 1.09
N SER A 18 -25.67 -3.98 0.73
CA SER A 18 -26.02 -5.34 1.11
C SER A 18 -25.56 -6.28 0.00
N TRP A 19 -24.78 -7.31 0.33
CA TRP A 19 -24.35 -8.31 -0.63
C TRP A 19 -25.27 -9.52 -0.57
N GLU A 20 -25.76 -9.96 -1.73
CA GLU A 20 -26.64 -11.13 -1.84
C GLU A 20 -25.83 -12.44 -1.83
N SER A 21 -24.52 -12.36 -2.12
CA SER A 21 -23.60 -13.49 -2.10
C SER A 21 -22.21 -13.09 -1.65
N PHE A 22 -21.44 -14.09 -1.19
CA PHE A 22 -20.05 -13.89 -0.80
C PHE A 22 -19.15 -13.48 -1.97
N ASP A 23 -19.44 -13.97 -3.18
CA ASP A 23 -18.67 -13.60 -4.38
C ASP A 23 -18.87 -12.13 -4.74
N GLN A 24 -20.10 -11.62 -4.63
CA GLN A 24 -20.41 -10.20 -4.84
C GLN A 24 -19.69 -9.32 -3.79
N TYR A 25 -19.65 -9.77 -2.53
CA TYR A 25 -18.85 -9.11 -1.49
C TYR A 25 -17.37 -9.08 -1.88
N LYS A 26 -16.81 -10.21 -2.33
CA LYS A 26 -15.39 -10.34 -2.68
C LYS A 26 -14.98 -9.44 -3.84
N GLU A 27 -15.80 -9.32 -4.87
CA GLU A 27 -15.57 -8.41 -6.00
C GLU A 27 -15.61 -6.95 -5.54
N SER A 28 -16.62 -6.59 -4.76
CA SER A 28 -16.79 -5.25 -4.21
C SER A 28 -15.63 -4.85 -3.29
N ARG A 29 -15.23 -5.75 -2.37
CA ARG A 29 -14.19 -5.52 -1.35
C ARG A 29 -12.81 -5.25 -1.95
N ASN A 30 -12.50 -5.87 -3.09
CA ASN A 30 -11.20 -5.77 -3.75
C ASN A 30 -11.16 -4.71 -4.86
N SER A 31 -12.28 -4.03 -5.13
CA SER A 31 -12.39 -2.99 -6.15
C SER A 31 -11.66 -1.69 -5.79
N VAL A 32 -11.48 -1.42 -4.49
CA VAL A 32 -10.74 -0.25 -3.97
C VAL A 32 -9.77 -0.67 -2.89
N TRP A 33 -8.51 -0.22 -3.02
CA TRP A 33 -7.57 -0.32 -1.92
C TRP A 33 -7.71 0.85 -0.96
N SER A 34 -8.21 0.57 0.23
CA SER A 34 -8.32 1.52 1.33
C SER A 34 -7.11 1.39 2.25
N LEU A 35 -6.69 2.52 2.78
CA LEU A 35 -5.63 2.62 3.76
C LEU A 35 -6.21 3.25 5.02
N THR A 36 -5.99 2.60 6.16
CA THR A 36 -6.37 3.14 7.47
C THR A 36 -5.11 3.66 8.14
N VAL A 37 -5.14 4.92 8.58
CA VAL A 37 -4.01 5.55 9.27
C VAL A 37 -4.39 5.69 10.73
N GLU A 38 -3.67 4.98 11.59
CA GLU A 38 -3.71 5.11 13.05
C GLU A 38 -2.35 5.62 13.51
N ASP A 39 -2.26 6.24 14.69
CA ASP A 39 -1.19 7.14 15.17
C ASP A 39 0.25 6.91 14.65
N ASN A 40 0.69 5.66 14.43
CA ASN A 40 1.96 5.33 13.76
C ASN A 40 1.91 4.08 12.87
N ARG A 41 0.72 3.66 12.43
CA ARG A 41 0.52 2.45 11.63
C ARG A 41 -0.42 2.74 10.47
N ILE A 42 -0.03 2.27 9.30
CA ILE A 42 -0.89 2.32 8.12
C ILE A 42 -1.27 0.89 7.73
N ASP A 43 -2.54 0.57 7.83
CA ASP A 43 -3.09 -0.71 7.40
C ASP A 43 -3.65 -0.63 5.98
N CYS A 44 -3.56 -1.72 5.22
CA CYS A 44 -4.13 -1.81 3.89
C CYS A 44 -5.08 -2.98 3.76
N ASN A 45 -6.16 -2.80 3.01
CA ASN A 45 -7.10 -3.87 2.75
C ASN A 45 -6.71 -4.80 1.59
N CYS A 46 -5.57 -4.59 0.93
CA CYS A 46 -5.26 -5.34 -0.29
C CYS A 46 -4.92 -6.80 0.05
N PRO A 47 -5.15 -7.76 -0.87
CA PRO A 47 -4.90 -9.19 -0.61
C PRO A 47 -3.48 -9.51 -0.17
N VAL A 48 -2.49 -8.77 -0.69
CA VAL A 48 -1.08 -8.91 -0.31
C VAL A 48 -0.90 -8.53 1.15
N TYR A 49 -1.46 -7.39 1.58
CA TYR A 49 -1.38 -6.96 2.97
C TYR A 49 -2.10 -7.93 3.91
N MET A 50 -3.30 -8.37 3.56
CA MET A 50 -4.05 -9.32 4.40
C MET A 50 -3.31 -10.65 4.60
N LYS A 51 -2.45 -11.05 3.66
CA LYS A 51 -1.66 -12.29 3.76
C LYS A 51 -0.38 -12.13 4.58
N SER A 52 0.33 -11.00 4.43
CA SER A 52 1.68 -10.83 4.99
C SER A 52 1.86 -9.62 5.89
N ASN A 53 0.81 -8.84 6.14
CA ASN A 53 0.82 -7.54 6.83
C ASN A 53 1.85 -6.53 6.26
N ILE A 54 2.27 -6.73 5.01
CA ILE A 54 3.27 -5.92 4.32
C ILE A 54 2.84 -5.79 2.87
N CYS A 55 2.68 -4.56 2.38
CA CYS A 55 2.52 -4.30 0.95
C CYS A 55 3.04 -2.89 0.59
N LYS A 56 3.10 -2.59 -0.71
CA LYS A 56 3.60 -1.30 -1.20
C LYS A 56 2.73 -0.10 -0.83
N HIS A 57 1.45 -0.30 -0.51
CA HIS A 57 0.52 0.82 -0.29
C HIS A 57 0.76 1.54 1.05
N PRO A 58 0.81 0.85 2.21
CA PRO A 58 1.26 1.45 3.47
C PRO A 58 2.65 2.05 3.35
N LEU A 59 3.61 1.30 2.79
CA LEU A 59 4.99 1.77 2.65
C LEU A 59 5.09 3.08 1.86
N GLY A 60 4.37 3.17 0.75
CA GLY A 60 4.31 4.40 -0.05
C GLY A 60 3.68 5.56 0.71
N MET A 61 2.65 5.30 1.52
CA MET A 61 2.01 6.33 2.34
C MET A 61 2.87 6.74 3.53
N GLU A 62 3.56 5.82 4.19
CA GLU A 62 4.48 6.14 5.28
C GLU A 62 5.62 7.06 4.79
N ILE A 63 6.15 6.80 3.59
CA ILE A 63 7.15 7.68 2.96
C ILE A 63 6.53 9.05 2.65
N ARG A 64 5.31 9.08 2.11
CA ARG A 64 4.61 10.33 1.75
C ARG A 64 4.24 11.18 2.96
N LEU A 65 3.92 10.55 4.08
CA LEU A 65 3.59 11.18 5.35
C LEU A 65 4.83 11.42 6.23
N SER A 66 6.03 11.12 5.73
CA SER A 66 7.29 11.24 6.48
C SER A 66 7.34 10.45 7.78
N ILE A 67 6.54 9.39 7.90
CA ILE A 67 6.55 8.42 9.02
C ILE A 67 7.77 7.50 8.88
N SER A 68 8.15 7.15 7.65
CA SER A 68 9.32 6.32 7.38
C SER A 68 10.21 6.93 6.31
N GLU A 69 11.52 6.89 6.51
CA GLU A 69 12.45 7.30 5.47
C GLU A 69 12.67 6.20 4.43
N PRO A 70 12.61 6.54 3.12
CA PRO A 70 13.00 5.60 2.09
C PRO A 70 14.51 5.32 2.19
N PRO A 71 14.94 4.08 1.93
CA PRO A 71 16.34 3.71 2.00
C PRO A 71 17.19 4.58 1.06
N ALA A 72 18.42 4.90 1.46
CA ALA A 72 19.31 5.77 0.67
C ALA A 72 19.51 5.28 -0.77
N GLN A 73 19.52 3.96 -0.97
CA GLN A 73 19.61 3.33 -2.29
C GLN A 73 18.41 3.67 -3.19
N ALA A 74 17.22 3.92 -2.63
CA ALA A 74 16.07 4.38 -3.40
C ALA A 74 16.18 5.86 -3.83
N LYS A 75 16.99 6.66 -3.13
CA LYS A 75 17.25 8.08 -3.44
C LYS A 75 18.37 8.27 -4.50
N THR A 76 19.02 7.19 -4.94
CA THR A 76 20.18 7.26 -5.86
C THR A 76 19.85 7.63 -7.30
N VAL A 77 18.57 7.52 -7.70
CA VAL A 77 18.12 7.88 -9.05
C VAL A 77 17.52 9.29 -9.01
N PRO A 78 18.00 10.24 -9.84
CA PRO A 78 17.40 11.56 -9.95
C PRO A 78 15.91 11.48 -10.30
N LEU A 79 15.11 12.42 -9.80
CA LEU A 79 13.70 12.52 -10.21
C LEU A 79 13.61 12.74 -11.73
N GLY A 80 12.78 11.93 -12.39
CA GLY A 80 12.61 11.95 -13.85
C GLY A 80 13.47 10.94 -14.60
N GLU A 81 14.47 10.34 -13.96
CA GLU A 81 15.28 9.29 -14.56
C GLU A 81 14.74 7.89 -14.24
N LYS A 82 14.85 6.99 -15.21
CA LYS A 82 14.52 5.58 -15.04
C LYS A 82 15.81 4.76 -15.01
N ARG A 83 16.03 4.02 -13.93
CA ARG A 83 17.11 3.02 -13.88
C ARG A 83 16.98 2.00 -15.00
N LYS A 84 18.12 1.45 -15.47
CA LYS A 84 18.12 0.28 -16.36
C LYS A 84 17.27 -0.84 -15.75
N ARG A 85 16.57 -1.58 -16.62
CA ARG A 85 15.73 -2.71 -16.22
C ARG A 85 16.57 -3.74 -15.47
N GLY A 86 16.04 -4.28 -14.37
CA GLY A 86 16.72 -5.27 -13.54
C GLY A 86 16.95 -4.80 -12.11
N ARG A 87 17.36 -5.74 -11.25
CA ARG A 87 17.69 -5.47 -9.84
C ARG A 87 19.13 -4.96 -9.75
N PRO A 88 19.41 -3.86 -9.03
CA PRO A 88 20.79 -3.47 -8.74
C PRO A 88 21.49 -4.58 -7.93
N ILE A 89 22.65 -5.02 -8.42
CA ILE A 89 23.45 -6.10 -7.79
C ILE A 89 23.84 -5.73 -6.35
N SER A 90 24.08 -4.45 -6.10
CA SER A 90 24.50 -3.91 -4.79
C SER A 90 23.38 -3.83 -3.75
N ALA A 91 22.12 -4.11 -4.09
CA ALA A 91 21.00 -3.98 -3.16
C ALA A 91 19.99 -5.14 -3.26
N PRO A 92 20.36 -6.34 -2.76
CA PRO A 92 19.44 -7.47 -2.62
C PRO A 92 18.36 -7.26 -1.54
N PHE A 93 18.42 -6.16 -0.79
CA PHE A 93 17.55 -5.74 0.32
C PHE A 93 16.12 -5.25 0.05
N LEU A 94 15.90 -4.65 -1.14
CA LEU A 94 15.09 -3.42 -1.27
C LEU A 94 13.56 -3.53 -1.11
N LEU A 95 13.00 -4.72 -0.87
CA LEU A 95 11.58 -4.91 -0.58
C LEU A 95 11.29 -5.39 0.84
N LEU A 96 12.31 -5.54 1.67
CA LEU A 96 12.13 -5.93 3.06
C LEU A 96 12.31 -4.72 3.96
N LYS A 97 11.18 -4.16 4.42
CA LYS A 97 11.06 -4.01 5.87
C LYS A 97 11.23 -5.43 6.42
N LYS A 98 12.47 -5.85 6.74
CA LYS A 98 12.64 -6.83 7.79
C LYS A 98 12.05 -6.11 8.99
N SER A 99 10.83 -6.47 9.34
CA SER A 99 10.27 -6.35 10.67
C SER A 99 11.29 -5.85 11.69
N ALA A 100 11.30 -4.54 11.94
CA ALA A 100 11.84 -3.98 13.18
C ALA A 100 10.91 -4.31 14.38
N TRP A 101 10.13 -5.38 14.26
CA TRP A 101 9.08 -5.83 15.18
C TRP A 101 9.16 -7.35 15.44
N LEU A 102 10.27 -8.04 15.11
CA LEU A 102 10.43 -9.49 15.34
C LEU A 102 11.81 -9.88 15.91
N PHE A 103 12.35 -9.07 16.81
CA PHE A 103 13.37 -9.53 17.76
C PHE A 103 13.09 -8.89 19.13
N ASN A 104 12.19 -9.52 19.87
CA ASN A 104 12.35 -9.76 21.30
C ASN A 104 12.05 -11.24 21.52
#